data_AF-A0A354WU80-F1
#
_entry.id   AF-A0A354WU80-F1
#
_cell.length_a   1.000
_cell.length_b   1.000
_cell.length_c   1.000
_cell.angle_alpha   90.00
_cell.angle_beta   90.00
_cell.angle_gamma   90.00
#
_symmetry.space_group_name_H-M   'P 1'
#
loop_
_entity.id
_entity.type
_entity.pdbx_description
1 polymer ?
#
loop_
_entity_poly.entity_id
_entity_poly.type
_entity_poly.pdbx_seq_one_letter_code
_entity_poly.pdbx_strand_id
1 'polypeptide(L)'
;MRHKGISSYFNLAIINIGIILTIVLDVFVFRQLEMTEQEQTRELGNAHLAWISQSIERYVNIADGMVSFVMREQGHPKKMSERAGQYFPMSPELTSIQLAPGGVVSEVYPWDKDRIDLKAIMP
;
A
#
# COMPACT_ATOMS: atom_id res chain seq x y z
N MET A 1 -37.69 67.15 4.12
CA MET A 1 -36.55 66.26 4.45
C MET A 1 -37.07 64.91 4.94
N ARG A 2 -37.28 63.91 4.07
CA ARG A 2 -37.77 62.59 4.51
C ARG A 2 -37.53 61.45 3.51
N HIS A 3 -36.32 61.35 2.94
CA HIS A 3 -35.92 60.22 2.09
C HIS A 3 -34.69 59.45 2.60
N LYS A 4 -33.96 59.96 3.61
CA LYS A 4 -32.72 59.33 4.12
C LYS A 4 -32.94 58.05 4.93
N GLY A 5 -34.14 57.83 5.50
CA GLY A 5 -34.42 56.64 6.32
C GLY A 5 -34.60 55.37 5.48
N ILE A 6 -35.47 55.43 4.47
CA ILE A 6 -35.83 54.26 3.64
C ILE A 6 -34.64 53.75 2.84
N SER A 7 -33.83 54.64 2.22
CA SER A 7 -32.64 54.23 1.47
C SER A 7 -31.56 53.59 2.37
N SER A 8 -31.45 54.01 3.63
CA SER A 8 -30.52 53.42 4.60
C SER A 8 -30.91 52.00 5.00
N TYR A 9 -32.21 51.71 5.15
CA TYR A 9 -32.69 50.34 5.44
C TYR A 9 -32.50 49.40 4.24
N PHE A 10 -32.73 49.88 3.02
CA PHE A 10 -32.46 49.10 1.80
C PHE A 10 -30.96 48.79 1.63
N ASN A 11 -30.07 49.76 1.87
CA ASN A 11 -28.63 49.52 1.83
C ASN A 11 -28.17 48.52 2.91
N LEU A 12 -28.69 48.64 4.14
CA LEU A 12 -28.41 47.66 5.20
C LEU A 12 -28.90 46.26 4.84
N ALA A 13 -30.08 46.14 4.23
CA ALA A 13 -30.60 44.85 3.77
C ALA A 13 -29.71 44.22 2.68
N ILE A 14 -29.27 45.00 1.71
CA ILE A 14 -28.38 44.54 0.62
C ILE A 14 -27.03 44.09 1.18
N ILE A 15 -26.45 44.84 2.12
CA ILE A 15 -25.19 44.47 2.77
C ILE A 15 -25.34 43.17 3.55
N ASN A 16 -26.41 43.02 4.34
CA ASN A 16 -26.66 41.78 5.09
C ASN A 16 -26.86 40.57 4.16
N ILE A 17 -27.59 40.73 3.05
CA ILE A 17 -27.76 39.67 2.05
C ILE A 17 -26.40 39.30 1.42
N GLY A 18 -25.57 40.29 1.10
CA GLY A 18 -24.22 40.06 0.60
C GLY A 18 -23.37 39.25 1.58
N ILE A 19 -23.38 39.62 2.86
CA ILE A 19 -22.65 38.90 3.91
C ILE A 19 -23.16 37.46 4.06
N ILE A 20 -24.48 37.26 4.07
CA ILE A 20 -25.07 35.91 4.18
C ILE A 20 -24.68 35.06 2.97
N LEU A 21 -24.72 35.61 1.75
CA LEU A 21 -24.30 34.92 0.54
C LEU A 21 -22.83 34.50 0.59
N THR A 22 -21.94 35.39 1.04
CA THR A 22 -20.51 35.08 1.21
C THR A 22 -20.32 33.94 2.21
N ILE A 23 -20.97 33.99 3.36
CA ILE A 23 -20.87 32.93 4.38
C ILE A 23 -21.37 31.59 3.82
N VAL A 24 -22.49 31.58 3.09
CA VAL A 24 -23.04 30.35 2.50
C VAL A 24 -22.09 29.77 1.44
N LEU A 25 -21.50 30.62 0.59
CA LEU A 25 -20.51 30.22 -0.40
C LEU A 25 -19.26 29.64 0.26
N ASP A 26 -18.73 30.30 1.30
CA ASP A 26 -17.54 29.83 2.01
C ASP A 26 -17.79 28.46 2.66
N VAL A 27 -18.94 28.27 3.32
CA VAL A 27 -19.31 26.97 3.92
C VAL A 27 -19.47 25.90 2.84
N PHE A 28 -20.06 26.24 1.69
CA PHE A 28 -20.21 25.30 0.58
C PHE A 28 -18.85 24.88 0.01
N VAL A 29 -17.96 25.85 -0.25
CA VAL A 29 -16.60 25.59 -0.74
C VAL A 29 -15.80 24.77 0.25
N PHE A 30 -15.86 25.11 1.55
CA PHE A 30 -15.17 24.37 2.60
C PHE A 30 -15.61 22.90 2.66
N ARG A 31 -16.93 22.64 2.61
CA ARG A 31 -17.46 21.26 2.59
C ARG A 31 -17.05 20.50 1.33
N GLN A 32 -17.04 21.16 0.17
CA GLN A 32 -16.58 20.54 -1.07
C GLN A 32 -15.10 20.16 -1.01
N LEU A 33 -14.26 21.04 -0.46
CA LEU A 33 -12.84 20.78 -0.27
C LEU A 33 -12.62 19.59 0.67
N GLU A 34 -13.31 19.57 1.81
CA GLU A 34 -13.23 18.50 2.80
C GLU A 34 -13.65 17.14 2.22
N MET A 35 -14.75 17.09 1.45
CA MET A 35 -15.18 15.86 0.77
C MET A 35 -14.16 15.39 -0.27
N THR A 36 -13.59 16.32 -1.03
CA THR A 36 -12.58 16.00 -2.06
C THR A 36 -11.30 15.47 -1.42
N GLU A 37 -10.81 16.07 -0.34
CA GLU A 37 -9.63 15.60 0.39
C GLU A 37 -9.86 14.22 1.02
N GLN A 38 -11.05 14.00 1.61
CA GLN A 38 -11.42 12.69 2.15
C GLN A 38 -11.48 11.62 1.06
N GLU A 39 -12.06 11.94 -0.09
CA GLU A 39 -12.17 11.01 -1.22
C GLU A 39 -10.79 10.67 -1.80
N GLN A 40 -9.93 11.67 -2.02
CA GLN A 40 -8.56 11.45 -2.49
C GLN A 40 -7.74 10.62 -1.49
N THR A 41 -7.86 10.90 -0.19
CA THR A 41 -7.18 10.13 0.86
C THR A 41 -7.68 8.68 0.88
N ARG A 42 -8.99 8.48 0.72
CA ARG A 42 -9.60 7.15 0.68
C ARG A 42 -9.20 6.37 -0.57
N GLU A 43 -9.17 7.01 -1.74
CA GLU A 43 -8.73 6.40 -2.99
C GLU A 43 -7.26 5.98 -2.92
N LEU A 44 -6.38 6.86 -2.43
CA LEU A 44 -4.97 6.56 -2.24
C LEU A 44 -4.77 5.40 -1.24
N GLY A 45 -5.49 5.43 -0.12
CA GLY A 45 -5.47 4.37 0.89
C GLY A 45 -5.93 3.03 0.32
N ASN A 46 -7.03 3.01 -0.44
CA ASN A 46 -7.55 1.81 -1.08
C ASN A 46 -6.59 1.26 -2.14
N ALA A 47 -5.99 2.13 -2.95
CA ALA A 47 -4.98 1.72 -3.94
C ALA A 47 -3.76 1.09 -3.27
N HIS A 48 -3.30 1.65 -2.15
CA HIS A 48 -2.19 1.11 -1.38
C HIS A 48 -2.53 -0.25 -0.75
N LEU A 49 -3.72 -0.39 -0.15
CA LEU A 49 -4.19 -1.67 0.40
C LEU A 49 -4.34 -2.74 -0.70
N ALA A 50 -4.85 -2.39 -1.87
CA ALA A 50 -4.95 -3.30 -3.00
C ALA A 50 -3.56 -3.76 -3.47
N TRP A 51 -2.59 -2.84 -3.55
CA TRP A 51 -1.20 -3.18 -3.88
C TRP A 51 -0.55 -4.10 -2.85
N ILE A 52 -0.79 -3.86 -1.55
CA ILE A 52 -0.33 -4.75 -0.47
C ILE A 52 -0.97 -6.13 -0.63
N SER A 53 -2.29 -6.20 -0.81
CA SER A 53 -3.02 -7.48 -0.96
C SER A 53 -2.47 -8.29 -2.13
N GLN A 54 -2.29 -7.65 -3.29
CA GLN A 54 -1.74 -8.29 -4.47
C GLN A 54 -0.29 -8.76 -4.28
N SER A 55 0.50 -8.01 -3.49
CA SER A 55 1.87 -8.41 -3.15
C SER A 55 1.90 -9.62 -2.23
N ILE A 56 1.04 -9.65 -1.20
CA ILE A 56 0.89 -10.78 -0.29
C ILE A 56 0.47 -12.03 -1.05
N GLU A 57 -0.56 -11.94 -1.89
CA GLU A 57 -1.03 -13.06 -2.72
C GLU A 57 0.09 -13.63 -3.60
N ARG A 58 0.90 -12.76 -4.20
CA ARG A 58 2.06 -13.17 -5.00
C ARG A 58 3.06 -13.97 -4.16
N TYR A 59 3.41 -13.50 -2.97
CA TYR A 59 4.34 -14.21 -2.09
C TYR A 59 3.79 -15.55 -1.60
N VAL A 60 2.50 -15.61 -1.29
CA VAL A 60 1.82 -16.87 -0.94
C VAL A 60 1.89 -17.87 -2.11
N ASN A 61 1.61 -17.42 -3.34
CA ASN A 61 1.69 -18.27 -4.52
C ASN A 61 3.12 -18.74 -4.82
N ILE A 62 4.12 -17.88 -4.61
CA ILE A 62 5.53 -18.25 -4.72
C ILE A 62 5.89 -19.32 -3.67
N ALA A 63 5.48 -19.11 -2.42
CA ALA A 63 5.71 -20.06 -1.33
C ALA A 63 5.05 -21.41 -1.61
N ASP A 64 3.78 -21.44 -2.02
CA ASP A 64 3.07 -22.67 -2.37
C ASP A 64 3.71 -23.40 -3.56
N GLY A 65 4.12 -22.65 -4.59
CA GLY A 65 4.87 -23.18 -5.71
C GLY A 65 6.21 -23.80 -5.31
N MET A 66 6.91 -23.19 -4.34
CA MET A 66 8.16 -23.72 -3.78
C MET A 66 7.91 -24.97 -2.94
N VAL A 67 6.90 -24.98 -2.06
CA VAL A 67 6.53 -26.16 -1.26
C VAL A 67 6.19 -27.34 -2.17
N SER A 68 5.33 -27.11 -3.18
CA SER A 68 4.97 -28.13 -4.17
C SER A 68 6.19 -28.67 -4.93
N PHE A 69 7.19 -27.82 -5.18
CA PHE A 69 8.43 -28.23 -5.84
C PHE A 69 9.33 -29.05 -4.90
N VAL A 70 9.49 -28.62 -3.65
CA VAL A 70 10.26 -29.34 -2.62
C VAL A 70 9.72 -30.76 -2.43
N MET A 71 8.40 -30.91 -2.36
CA MET A 71 7.76 -32.22 -2.19
C MET A 71 7.98 -33.15 -3.39
N ARG A 72 8.08 -32.61 -4.61
CA ARG A 72 8.32 -33.39 -5.83
C ARG A 72 9.79 -33.77 -6.01
N GLU A 73 10.70 -32.85 -5.74
CA GLU A 73 12.14 -32.98 -6.03
C GLU A 73 12.96 -33.42 -4.81
N GLN A 74 12.29 -33.80 -3.71
CA GLN A 74 12.89 -34.28 -2.45
C GLN A 74 13.99 -33.37 -1.90
N GLY A 75 13.90 -32.06 -2.17
CA GLY A 75 14.89 -31.11 -1.68
C GLY A 75 16.24 -31.17 -2.40
N HIS A 76 16.30 -31.43 -3.72
CA HIS A 76 17.57 -31.34 -4.46
C HIS A 76 18.07 -29.86 -4.61
N PRO A 77 19.21 -29.46 -4.01
CA PRO A 77 19.58 -28.03 -3.83
C PRO A 77 19.72 -27.23 -5.13
N LYS A 78 20.37 -27.81 -6.14
CA LYS A 78 20.56 -27.14 -7.45
C LYS A 78 19.23 -26.83 -8.14
N LYS A 79 18.29 -27.78 -8.14
CA LYS A 79 16.97 -27.62 -8.76
C LYS A 79 16.13 -26.59 -8.01
N MET A 80 16.26 -26.54 -6.68
CA MET A 80 15.60 -25.55 -5.84
C MET A 80 16.13 -24.14 -6.11
N SER A 81 17.45 -23.96 -6.27
CA SER A 81 18.02 -22.67 -6.66
C SER A 81 17.56 -22.22 -8.04
N GLU A 82 17.50 -23.13 -9.01
CA GLU A 82 17.00 -22.83 -10.36
C GLU A 82 15.53 -22.40 -10.33
N ARG A 83 14.70 -23.10 -9.53
CA ARG A 83 13.28 -22.78 -9.37
C ARG A 83 13.07 -21.46 -8.64
N ALA A 84 13.76 -21.23 -7.52
CA ALA A 84 13.73 -19.97 -6.78
C ALA A 84 14.18 -18.80 -7.67
N GLY A 85 15.21 -19.03 -8.50
CA GLY A 85 15.73 -18.10 -9.50
C GLY A 85 14.67 -17.54 -10.45
N GLN A 86 13.63 -18.31 -10.76
CA GLN A 86 12.56 -17.88 -11.67
C GLN A 86 11.63 -16.83 -11.05
N TYR A 87 11.57 -16.72 -9.72
CA TYR A 87 10.66 -15.82 -9.02
C TYR A 87 11.23 -14.43 -8.78
N PHE A 88 12.56 -14.29 -8.60
CA PHE A 88 13.20 -13.00 -8.34
C PHE A 88 12.96 -11.94 -9.44
N PRO A 89 13.03 -12.27 -10.75
CA PRO A 89 12.71 -11.30 -11.80
C PRO A 89 11.24 -10.85 -11.81
N MET A 90 10.33 -11.67 -11.28
CA MET A 90 8.88 -11.40 -11.24
C MET A 90 8.44 -10.62 -10.00
N SER A 91 9.32 -10.52 -9.01
CA SER A 91 9.06 -9.84 -7.74
C SER A 91 10.31 -9.10 -7.27
N PRO A 92 10.50 -7.84 -7.69
CA PRO A 92 11.72 -7.07 -7.37
C PRO A 92 11.97 -6.90 -5.86
N GLU A 93 10.89 -6.86 -5.09
CA GLU A 93 10.90 -6.74 -3.63
C GLU A 93 11.28 -8.06 -2.91
N LEU A 94 11.30 -9.19 -3.63
CA LEU A 94 11.65 -10.48 -3.04
C LEU A 94 13.17 -10.58 -2.90
N THR A 95 13.68 -10.45 -1.67
CA THR A 95 15.12 -10.51 -1.41
C THR A 95 15.64 -11.94 -1.29
N SER A 96 14.85 -12.84 -0.68
CA SER A 96 15.25 -14.24 -0.52
C SER A 96 14.06 -15.18 -0.36
N ILE A 97 14.30 -16.46 -0.66
CA ILE A 97 13.38 -17.57 -0.36
C ILE A 97 14.11 -18.53 0.57
N GLN A 98 13.47 -18.95 1.66
CA GLN A 98 14.09 -19.81 2.68
C GLN A 98 13.27 -21.06 2.93
N LEU A 99 13.94 -22.19 3.09
CA LEU A 99 13.32 -23.44 3.52
C LEU A 99 13.65 -23.67 4.99
N ALA A 100 12.62 -24.01 5.77
CA ALA A 100 12.76 -24.25 7.20
C ALA A 100 12.12 -25.58 7.64
N PRO A 101 12.75 -26.74 7.36
CA PRO A 101 12.27 -28.04 7.81
C PRO A 101 12.20 -28.08 9.34
N GLY A 102 11.03 -28.41 9.89
CA GLY A 102 10.83 -28.44 11.35
C GLY A 102 10.94 -27.06 12.04
N GLY A 103 10.82 -25.96 11.28
CA GLY A 103 10.90 -24.59 11.80
C GLY A 103 12.31 -24.01 11.90
N VAL A 104 13.34 -24.77 11.51
CA VAL A 104 14.73 -24.30 11.48
C VAL A 104 15.12 -23.99 10.04
N VAL A 105 15.55 -22.76 9.77
CA VAL A 105 16.05 -22.36 8.45
C VAL A 105 17.24 -23.24 8.06
N SER A 106 17.08 -24.01 6.99
CA SER A 106 18.12 -24.89 6.46
C SER A 106 18.75 -24.35 5.18
N GLU A 107 18.01 -23.61 4.36
CA GLU A 107 18.47 -23.15 3.05
C GLU A 107 17.92 -21.76 2.71
N VAL A 108 18.73 -20.90 2.09
CA VAL A 108 18.37 -19.53 1.69
C VAL A 108 18.81 -19.30 0.24
N TYR A 109 17.88 -18.83 -0.59
CA TYR A 109 18.08 -18.56 -2.01
C TYR A 109 17.98 -17.04 -2.27
N PRO A 110 18.75 -16.47 -3.22
CA PRO A 110 19.72 -17.14 -4.10
C PRO A 110 20.91 -17.72 -3.33
N TRP A 111 21.33 -18.92 -3.74
CA TRP A 111 22.39 -19.66 -3.04
C TRP A 111 23.75 -19.04 -3.36
N ASP A 112 24.32 -18.33 -2.39
CA ASP A 112 25.69 -17.87 -2.49
C ASP A 112 26.64 -19.05 -2.22
N LYS A 113 27.57 -19.30 -3.15
CA LYS A 113 28.54 -20.41 -3.03
C LYS A 113 29.53 -20.20 -1.88
N ASP A 114 29.58 -18.98 -1.33
CA ASP A 114 30.52 -18.60 -0.27
C ASP A 114 29.89 -18.60 1.13
N ARG A 115 28.64 -19.07 1.30
CA ARG A 115 28.07 -19.27 2.64
C ARG A 115 28.80 -20.42 3.35
N ILE A 116 29.62 -20.06 4.33
CA ILE A 116 30.22 -20.97 5.30
C ILE A 116 29.12 -21.88 5.85
N ASP A 117 29.33 -23.18 5.72
CA ASP A 117 28.44 -24.21 6.23
C ASP A 117 28.26 -23.98 7.74
N LEU A 118 27.07 -23.51 8.16
CA LEU A 118 26.78 -23.25 9.57
C LEU A 118 26.81 -24.53 10.41
N LYS A 119 26.82 -25.72 9.77
CA LYS A 119 27.11 -27.00 10.43
C LYS A 119 28.59 -27.18 10.80
N ALA A 120 29.49 -26.40 10.21
CA ALA A 120 30.91 -26.40 10.59
C ALA A 120 31.22 -25.48 11.79
N ILE A 121 30.25 -24.71 12.27
CA ILE A 121 30.43 -23.72 13.36
C ILE A 121 29.62 -24.06 14.63
N MET A 122 28.70 -25.03 14.58
CA MET A 122 28.01 -25.49 15.80
C MET A 122 28.70 -26.75 16.36
N PRO A 123 29.09 -26.75 17.66
CA PRO A 123 29.73 -27.89 18.32
C PRO A 123 28.82 -29.11 18.48
#